data_AF-A0A7Y5QY38-F1
#
_entry.id   AF-A0A7Y5QY38-F1
#
_cell.length_a   1.000
_cell.length_b   1.000
_cell.length_c   1.000
_cell.angle_alpha   90.00
_cell.angle_beta   90.00
_cell.angle_gamma   90.00
#
_symmetry.space_group_name_H-M   'P 1'
#
loop_
_entity.id
_entity.type
_entity.pdbx_description
1 polymer ?
#
loop_
_entity_poly.entity_id
_entity_poly.type
_entity_poly.pdbx_seq_one_letter_code
_entity_poly.pdbx_strand_id
1 'polypeptide(L)' 'MASNNADSPAPLGFGYEVQSGDSLRKIAKTVYGDESKWKQIWEANKQQIPNPDMIHAGQQLSMPPREQ' A
#
# COMPACT_ATOMS: atom_id res chain seq x y z
N MET A 1 25.42 -5.16 -18.96
CA MET A 1 24.31 -4.36 -19.51
C MET A 1 23.16 -4.54 -18.54
N ALA A 2 22.82 -3.50 -17.78
CA ALA A 2 21.76 -3.55 -16.78
C ALA A 2 20.42 -3.71 -17.50
N SER A 3 19.79 -4.88 -17.35
CA SER A 3 18.47 -5.17 -17.88
C SER A 3 17.44 -4.36 -17.11
N ASN A 4 17.08 -3.22 -17.69
CA ASN A 4 15.92 -2.41 -17.33
C ASN A 4 14.65 -3.23 -17.58
N ASN A 5 14.02 -3.72 -16.51
CA ASN A 5 12.63 -4.15 -16.50
C ASN A 5 11.97 -3.58 -15.24
N ALA A 6 11.84 -2.26 -15.18
CA ALA A 6 10.87 -1.61 -14.31
C ALA A 6 9.52 -1.55 -15.06
N ASP A 7 9.05 -2.71 -15.52
CA ASP A 7 7.66 -2.89 -15.89
C ASP A 7 6.90 -3.18 -14.59
N SER A 8 6.45 -2.11 -13.97
CA SER A 8 5.35 -2.16 -13.02
C SER A 8 4.56 -0.93 -13.37
N PRO A 9 3.39 -1.05 -14.03
CA PRO A 9 2.53 0.09 -14.24
C PRO A 9 2.19 0.60 -12.84
N ALA A 10 2.85 1.67 -12.40
CA ALA A 10 2.53 2.30 -11.15
C ALA A 10 1.04 2.61 -11.24
N PRO A 11 0.16 1.97 -10.43
CA PRO A 11 -1.20 2.42 -10.36
C PRO A 11 -1.12 3.89 -9.92
N LEU A 12 -2.01 4.73 -10.45
CA LEU A 12 -2.11 6.17 -10.24
C LEU A 12 -2.46 6.52 -8.77
N GLY A 13 -1.69 5.98 -7.84
CA GLY A 13 -1.89 5.91 -6.41
C GLY A 13 -0.59 6.25 -5.72
N PHE A 14 -0.69 6.98 -4.61
CA PHE A 14 0.49 7.37 -3.84
C PHE A 14 1.18 6.10 -3.32
N GLY A 15 2.46 5.90 -3.67
CA GLY A 15 3.26 4.83 -3.10
C GLY A 15 3.62 5.20 -1.65
N TYR A 16 3.26 4.35 -0.69
CA TYR A 16 3.63 4.54 0.72
C TYR A 16 4.59 3.45 1.15
N GLU A 17 5.71 3.86 1.74
CA GLU A 17 6.64 2.95 2.37
C GLU A 17 6.19 2.65 3.79
N VAL A 18 5.86 1.39 4.06
CA VAL A 18 5.51 0.93 5.41
C VAL A 18 6.69 1.14 6.33
N GLN A 19 6.48 1.74 7.51
CA GLN A 19 7.52 1.84 8.52
C GLN A 19 7.40 0.71 9.55
N SER A 20 8.48 0.47 10.30
CA SER A 20 8.46 -0.54 11.35
C SER A 20 7.48 -0.15 12.45
N GLY A 21 6.49 -1.00 12.71
CA GLY A 21 5.39 -0.70 13.64
C GLY A 21 4.22 0.06 13.03
N ASP A 22 4.18 0.24 11.71
CA ASP A 22 2.96 0.60 11.01
C ASP A 22 2.02 -0.60 10.83
N SER A 23 0.75 -0.29 10.65
CA SER A 23 -0.30 -1.27 10.35
C SER A 23 -1.22 -0.68 9.29
N LEU A 24 -1.87 -1.49 8.47
CA LEU A 24 -2.75 -0.98 7.40
C LEU A 24 -3.79 0.03 7.90
N ARG A 25 -4.33 -0.19 9.11
CA ARG A 25 -5.26 0.74 9.79
C ARG A 25 -4.63 2.09 10.10
N LYS A 26 -3.40 2.09 10.59
CA LYS A 26 -2.64 3.28 10.96
C LYS A 26 -2.26 4.08 9.71
N ILE A 27 -1.80 3.38 8.69
CA ILE A 27 -1.50 3.94 7.37
C ILE A 27 -2.77 4.53 6.75
N ALA A 28 -3.89 3.79 6.77
CA ALA A 28 -5.16 4.27 6.25
C ALA A 28 -5.65 5.53 6.96
N LYS A 29 -5.51 5.58 8.28
CA LYS A 29 -5.83 6.77 9.07
C LYS A 29 -4.92 7.95 8.73
N THR A 30 -3.62 7.71 8.50
CA THR A 30 -2.67 8.76 8.11
C THR A 30 -2.95 9.31 6.71
N VAL A 31 -3.33 8.43 5.78
CA VAL A 31 -3.46 8.77 4.35
C VAL A 31 -4.85 9.28 4.02
N TYR A 32 -5.88 8.56 4.48
CA TYR A 32 -7.29 8.87 4.20
C TYR A 32 -7.97 9.62 5.34
N GLY A 33 -7.36 9.68 6.53
CA GLY A 33 -8.04 10.16 7.76
C GLY A 33 -8.86 9.07 8.46
N ASP A 34 -9.11 7.95 7.77
CA ASP A 34 -10.01 6.89 8.21
C ASP A 34 -9.29 5.55 8.30
N GLU A 35 -9.19 5.02 9.51
CA GLU A 35 -8.62 3.69 9.70
C GLU A 35 -9.44 2.62 8.96
N SER A 36 -10.77 2.76 8.86
CA SER A 36 -11.68 1.85 8.15
C SER A 36 -11.35 1.66 6.67
N LYS A 37 -10.60 2.59 6.06
CA LYS A 37 -10.13 2.50 4.67
C LYS A 37 -9.00 1.49 4.47
N TRP A 38 -8.49 0.89 5.55
CA TRP A 38 -7.48 -0.17 5.50
C TRP A 38 -7.85 -1.32 4.57
N LYS A 39 -9.14 -1.66 4.48
CA LYS A 39 -9.63 -2.71 3.58
C LYS A 39 -9.43 -2.36 2.12
N GLN A 40 -9.65 -1.10 1.73
CA GLN A 40 -9.45 -0.67 0.34
C GLN A 40 -7.97 -0.74 -0.05
N ILE A 41 -7.08 -0.33 0.86
CA ILE A 41 -5.63 -0.47 0.66
C ILE A 41 -5.28 -1.96 0.53
N TRP A 42 -5.78 -2.80 1.45
CA TRP A 42 -5.52 -4.23 1.40
C TRP A 42 -6.01 -4.85 0.10
N GLU A 43 -7.25 -4.57 -0.33
CA GLU A 43 -7.82 -5.13 -1.55
C GLU A 43 -7.02 -4.72 -2.79
N ALA A 44 -6.60 -3.46 -2.88
CA ALA A 44 -5.74 -2.98 -3.96
C ALA A 44 -4.35 -3.64 -3.97
N ASN A 45 -3.85 -4.04 -2.79
CA ASN A 45 -2.54 -4.65 -2.64
C ASN A 45 -2.61 -6.15 -2.33
N LYS A 46 -3.78 -6.81 -2.37
CA LYS A 46 -3.93 -8.19 -1.86
C LYS A 46 -3.08 -9.20 -2.64
N GLN A 47 -2.72 -8.84 -3.86
CA GLN A 47 -1.80 -9.61 -4.70
C GLN A 47 -0.37 -9.61 -4.12
N GLN A 48 0.02 -8.57 -3.38
CA GLN A 48 1.31 -8.41 -2.72
C GLN A 48 1.23 -8.62 -1.20
N ILE A 49 0.08 -8.30 -0.58
CA ILE A 49 -0.21 -8.44 0.85
C ILE A 49 -1.26 -9.56 1.02
N PRO A 50 -0.84 -10.82 1.14
CA PRO A 50 -1.77 -11.91 1.41
C PRO A 50 -2.47 -11.72 2.77
N ASN A 51 -1.75 -11.15 3.74
CA ASN A 51 -2.24 -10.97 5.11
C ASN A 51 -2.19 -9.49 5.49
N PRO A 52 -3.33 -8.85 5.82
CA PRO A 52 -3.37 -7.43 6.15
C PRO A 52 -2.58 -7.08 7.42
N ASP A 53 -2.42 -8.03 8.32
CA ASP A 53 -1.62 -7.90 9.54
C ASP A 53 -0.13 -8.23 9.33
N MET A 54 0.25 -8.79 8.17
CA MET A 54 1.65 -9.05 7.80
C MET A 54 2.10 -8.05 6.76
N ILE A 55 2.36 -6.82 7.22
CA ILE A 55 3.09 -5.82 6.43
C ILE A 55 4.48 -5.64 7.01
N HIS A 56 5.47 -5.52 6.14
CA HIS A 56 6.87 -5.36 6.53
C HIS A 56 7.35 -3.94 6.30
N ALA A 57 8.20 -3.45 7.21
CA ALA A 57 8.87 -2.16 7.03
C ALA A 57 9.70 -2.15 5.74
N GLY A 58 9.65 -1.06 4.97
CA GLY A 58 10.28 -0.94 3.66
C GLY A 58 9.44 -1.49 2.50
N GLN A 59 8.24 -2.01 2.77
CA GLN A 59 7.33 -2.46 1.73
C GLN A 59 6.61 -1.26 1.10
N GLN A 60 6.63 -1.19 -0.24
CA GLN A 60 5.91 -0.16 -0.98
C GLN A 60 4.48 -0.60 -1.23
N LEU A 61 3.52 0.13 -0.66
CA LEU A 61 2.08 -0.08 -0.85
C LEU A 61 1.53 0.88 -1.89
N SER A 62 0.75 0.34 -2.82
CA SER A 62 0.00 1.14 -3.80
C SER A 62 -1.28 1.64 -3.16
N MET A 63 -1.40 2.94 -2.90
CA MET A 63 -2.62 3.49 -2.30
C MET A 63 -3.62 3.86 -3.38
N PRO A 64 -4.77 3.18 -3.48
CA PRO A 64 -5.78 3.58 -4.45
C PRO A 64 -6.24 5.01 -4.16
N PRO A 65 -6.52 5.84 -5.19
CA PRO A 65 -7.16 7.12 -4.95
C PRO A 65 -8.46 6.89 -4.17
N ARG A 66 -8.81 7.84 -3.29
CA ARG A 66 -10.11 7.79 -2.62
C ARG A 66 -11.17 7.80 -3.71
N GLU A 67 -11.79 6.66 -3.96
CA GLU A 67 -12.96 6.61 -4.83
C GLU A 67 -14.03 7.46 -4.12
N GLN A 68 -14.45 8.54 -4.80
CA GLN A 68 -15.35 9.56 -4.28
C GLN A 68 -16.79 9.04 -4.24
#